data_AF-A0A356IZA7-F1
#
_entry.id   AF-A0A356IZA7-F1
#
_cell.length_a   1.000
_cell.length_b   1.000
_cell.length_c   1.000
_cell.angle_alpha   90.00
_cell.angle_beta   90.00
_cell.angle_gamma   90.00
#
_symmetry.space_group_name_H-M   'P 1'
#
loop_
_entity.id
_entity.type
_entity.pdbx_description
1 polymer ?
#
loop_
_entity_poly.entity_id
_entity_poly.type
_entity_poly.pdbx_seq_one_letter_code
_entity_poly.pdbx_strand_id
1 'polypeptide(L)'
;MQKIGILTGGADCPGLNSVIRAVVHKAMLEGYVVTGIKNGWMGLIENDMRIVDLRLTSGILDRGGTILGTSRLIPPLNKTQIDAIHENFRRSGMDAVIAVGGEDTLKIGLELYKQHSIPVVGVPKSIDNALSGTDYAFGFDTAVNVATECIDRLHTTAESHHRIMV
;
A
#
# COMPACT_ATOMS: atom_id res chain seq x y z
N MET A 1 8.27 12.15 21.02
CA MET A 1 8.24 12.25 19.55
C MET A 1 7.47 11.05 19.03
N GLN A 2 6.37 11.26 18.32
CA GLN A 2 5.51 10.17 17.86
C GLN A 2 6.13 9.46 16.65
N LYS A 3 5.89 8.16 16.52
CA LYS A 3 6.37 7.35 15.40
C LYS A 3 5.23 6.60 14.74
N ILE A 4 5.21 6.58 13.42
CA ILE A 4 4.20 5.85 12.65
C ILE A 4 4.86 4.90 11.66
N GLY A 5 4.23 3.75 11.46
CA GLY A 5 4.58 2.80 10.42
C GLY A 5 3.84 3.09 9.12
N ILE A 6 4.43 2.75 7.99
CA ILE A 6 3.73 2.66 6.71
C ILE A 6 4.15 1.39 5.98
N LEU A 7 3.18 0.68 5.40
CA LEU A 7 3.40 -0.51 4.60
C LEU A 7 2.55 -0.48 3.33
N THR A 8 3.03 -1.18 2.30
CA THR A 8 2.26 -1.49 1.08
C THR A 8 2.05 -2.99 0.98
N GLY A 9 0.79 -3.44 0.93
CA GLY A 9 0.40 -4.85 0.90
C GLY A 9 -0.44 -5.23 -0.34
N GLY A 10 -0.40 -6.51 -0.71
CA GLY A 10 -1.08 -7.06 -1.89
C GLY A 10 -0.29 -6.89 -3.19
N ALA A 11 -0.96 -6.92 -4.34
CA ALA A 11 -0.34 -6.54 -5.61
C ALA A 11 -0.07 -5.02 -5.65
N ASP A 12 1.00 -4.59 -6.30
CA ASP A 12 1.30 -3.17 -6.47
C ASP A 12 0.33 -2.52 -7.47
N CYS A 13 0.32 -1.19 -7.46
CA CYS A 13 -0.41 -0.40 -8.45
C CYS A 13 0.26 0.98 -8.62
N PRO A 14 -0.12 1.75 -9.65
CA PRO A 14 0.31 3.13 -9.79
C PRO A 14 -0.07 3.98 -8.57
N GLY A 15 0.80 4.93 -8.21
CA GLY A 15 0.54 5.92 -7.16
C GLY A 15 0.98 5.55 -5.73
N LEU A 16 1.46 4.33 -5.49
CA LEU A 16 1.90 3.91 -4.15
C LEU A 16 3.07 4.73 -3.60
N ASN A 17 4.05 5.04 -4.46
CA ASN A 17 5.16 5.93 -4.07
C ASN A 17 4.68 7.34 -3.72
N SER A 18 3.62 7.83 -4.39
CA SER A 18 3.00 9.12 -4.08
C SER A 18 2.33 9.12 -2.70
N VAL A 19 1.64 8.03 -2.33
CA VAL A 19 1.09 7.84 -0.98
C VAL A 19 2.20 7.84 0.07
N ILE A 20 3.27 7.07 -0.15
CA ILE A 20 4.40 7.01 0.79
C ILE A 20 5.01 8.40 0.98
N ARG A 21 5.27 9.12 -0.12
CA ARG A 21 5.81 10.47 -0.05
C ARG A 21 4.87 11.43 0.67
N ALA A 22 3.57 11.39 0.41
CA ALA A 22 2.60 12.26 1.06
C ALA A 22 2.58 12.05 2.59
N VAL A 23 2.57 10.78 3.02
CA VAL A 23 2.65 10.42 4.45
C VAL A 23 3.94 10.94 5.07
N VAL A 24 5.10 10.68 4.45
CA VAL A 24 6.41 11.10 4.98
C VAL A 24 6.51 12.62 5.08
N HIS A 25 6.09 13.35 4.05
CA HIS A 25 6.07 14.81 4.07
C HIS A 25 5.18 15.35 5.18
N LYS A 26 3.94 14.85 5.30
CA LYS A 26 3.01 15.35 6.33
C LYS A 26 3.49 14.99 7.74
N ALA A 27 3.93 13.77 7.96
CA ALA A 27 4.44 13.31 9.24
C ALA A 27 5.63 14.15 9.72
N MET A 28 6.59 14.43 8.85
CA MET A 28 7.77 15.24 9.22
C MET A 28 7.41 16.70 9.52
N LEU A 29 6.42 17.28 8.83
CA LEU A 29 5.90 18.61 9.15
C LEU A 29 5.26 18.68 10.54
N GLU A 30 4.63 17.59 10.99
CA GLU A 30 4.03 17.47 12.33
C GLU A 30 5.04 17.01 13.40
N GLY A 31 6.30 16.75 13.04
CA GLY A 31 7.34 16.30 13.97
C GLY A 31 7.32 14.79 14.27
N TYR A 32 6.76 13.98 13.39
CA TYR A 32 6.67 12.52 13.52
C TYR A 32 7.82 11.85 12.78
N VAL A 33 8.24 10.68 13.25
CA VAL A 33 9.18 9.81 12.54
C VAL A 33 8.43 8.71 11.81
N VAL A 34 8.75 8.50 10.54
CA VAL A 34 8.11 7.46 9.72
C VAL A 34 9.03 6.25 9.57
N THR A 35 8.48 5.09 9.93
CA THR A 35 9.09 3.78 9.71
C THR A 35 8.43 3.12 8.50
N GLY A 36 9.18 2.91 7.43
CA GLY A 36 8.75 2.11 6.30
C GLY A 36 8.94 0.62 6.59
N ILE A 37 7.85 -0.13 6.56
CA ILE A 37 7.81 -1.58 6.74
C ILE A 37 7.88 -2.22 5.37
N LYS A 38 8.88 -3.09 5.14
CA LYS A 38 9.06 -3.68 3.82
C LYS A 38 8.06 -4.81 3.56
N ASN A 39 7.71 -5.02 2.29
CA ASN A 39 6.93 -6.19 1.86
C ASN A 39 5.63 -6.39 2.64
N GLY A 40 4.91 -5.31 2.95
CA GLY A 40 3.61 -5.35 3.62
C GLY A 40 3.69 -5.84 5.07
N TRP A 41 2.69 -6.62 5.50
CA TRP A 41 2.65 -7.19 6.84
C TRP A 41 3.79 -8.16 7.12
N MET A 42 4.39 -8.77 6.09
CA MET A 42 5.52 -9.69 6.25
C MET A 42 6.74 -8.99 6.85
N GLY A 43 7.08 -7.78 6.42
CA GLY A 43 8.21 -7.06 7.03
C GLY A 43 7.96 -6.70 8.49
N LEU A 44 6.71 -6.55 8.92
CA LEU A 44 6.41 -6.36 10.35
C LEU A 44 6.59 -7.66 11.15
N ILE A 45 6.28 -8.82 10.56
CA ILE A 45 6.56 -10.14 11.15
C ILE A 45 8.06 -10.40 11.24
N GLU A 46 8.80 -10.10 10.16
CA GLU A 46 10.24 -10.35 10.02
C GLU A 46 11.12 -9.26 10.63
N ASN A 47 10.51 -8.18 11.15
CA ASN A 47 11.20 -6.98 11.62
C ASN A 47 12.10 -6.33 10.54
N ASP A 48 11.71 -6.42 9.26
CA ASP A 48 12.33 -5.70 8.14
C ASP A 48 11.69 -4.31 7.97
N MET A 49 12.26 -3.36 8.68
CA MET A 49 11.79 -1.98 8.75
C MET A 49 12.96 -1.01 8.64
N ARG A 50 12.71 0.18 8.09
CA ARG A 50 13.69 1.26 8.06
C ARG A 50 13.04 2.62 8.21
N ILE A 51 13.79 3.60 8.70
CA ILE A 51 13.32 4.99 8.68
C ILE A 51 13.20 5.47 7.23
N VAL A 52 12.11 6.18 6.94
CA VAL A 52 11.87 6.81 5.64
C VAL A 52 11.72 8.32 5.85
N ASP A 53 12.57 9.10 5.18
CA ASP A 53 12.64 10.55 5.29
C ASP A 53 12.42 11.25 3.93
N LEU A 54 12.50 12.59 3.92
CA LEU A 54 12.38 13.40 2.71
C LEU A 54 13.42 13.05 1.64
N ARG A 55 14.60 12.56 2.04
CA ARG A 55 15.67 12.18 1.12
C ARG A 55 15.31 10.88 0.40
N LEU A 56 14.82 9.89 1.13
CA LEU A 56 14.39 8.59 0.59
C LEU A 56 13.13 8.69 -0.27
N THR A 57 12.33 9.73 -0.09
CA THR A 57 11.10 9.98 -0.86
C THR A 57 11.25 11.04 -1.96
N SER A 58 12.48 11.50 -2.20
CA SER A 58 12.77 12.41 -3.31
C SER A 58 12.81 11.65 -4.63
N GLY A 59 12.18 12.19 -5.68
CA GLY A 59 12.23 11.62 -7.04
C GLY A 59 11.48 10.29 -7.22
N ILE A 60 10.45 10.01 -6.40
CA ILE A 60 9.66 8.77 -6.51
C ILE A 60 8.21 8.98 -7.00
N LEU A 61 7.78 10.23 -7.21
CA LEU A 61 6.37 10.56 -7.51
C LEU A 61 5.87 9.98 -8.84
N ASP A 62 6.74 9.95 -9.84
CA ASP A 62 6.51 9.46 -11.19
C ASP A 62 6.87 7.98 -11.35
N ARG A 63 7.45 7.35 -10.31
CA ARG A 63 7.86 5.95 -10.35
C ARG A 63 6.67 5.05 -10.04
N GLY A 64 6.41 4.09 -10.94
CA GLY A 64 5.50 2.97 -10.68
C GLY A 64 5.93 2.07 -9.52
N GLY A 65 5.04 1.21 -9.07
CA GLY A 65 5.28 0.28 -7.96
C GLY A 65 5.46 0.96 -6.61
N THR A 66 6.21 0.33 -5.70
CA THR A 66 6.45 0.80 -4.33
C THR A 66 7.91 0.64 -3.91
N ILE A 67 8.51 1.68 -3.31
CA ILE A 67 9.88 1.62 -2.75
C ILE A 67 10.00 0.74 -1.50
N LEU A 68 8.89 0.31 -0.90
CA LEU A 68 8.86 -0.58 0.26
C LEU A 68 8.73 -2.06 -0.14
N GLY A 69 8.50 -2.35 -1.43
CA GLY A 69 8.08 -3.69 -1.85
C GLY A 69 6.68 -4.02 -1.35
N THR A 70 6.19 -5.20 -1.70
CA THR A 70 4.86 -5.66 -1.30
C THR A 70 4.85 -7.19 -1.18
N SER A 71 3.94 -7.72 -0.37
CA SER A 71 3.70 -9.17 -0.28
C SER A 71 2.21 -9.47 -0.40
N ARG A 72 1.90 -10.65 -0.92
CA ARG A 72 0.54 -11.17 -1.06
C ARG A 72 0.13 -12.03 0.14
N LEU A 73 0.51 -11.62 1.35
CA LEU A 73 0.10 -12.35 2.54
C LEU A 73 -1.42 -12.23 2.70
N ILE A 74 -2.11 -13.38 2.72
CA ILE A 74 -3.57 -13.51 2.81
C ILE A 74 -3.93 -13.97 4.23
N PRO A 75 -5.00 -13.45 4.86
CA PRO A 75 -5.53 -13.97 6.12
C PRO A 75 -5.94 -15.47 6.04
N PRO A 76 -5.98 -16.21 7.17
CA PRO A 76 -5.73 -15.76 8.54
C PRO A 76 -4.25 -15.84 8.94
N LEU A 77 -3.82 -14.88 9.75
CA LEU A 77 -2.53 -14.98 10.43
C LEU A 77 -2.61 -16.05 11.52
N ASN A 78 -1.56 -16.87 11.65
CA ASN A 78 -1.47 -17.78 12.79
C ASN A 78 -1.04 -17.02 14.05
N LYS A 79 -1.26 -17.62 15.23
CA LYS A 79 -0.93 -17.02 16.54
C LYS A 79 0.54 -16.55 16.62
N THR A 80 1.47 -17.34 16.09
CA THR A 80 2.90 -17.00 16.07
C THR A 80 3.19 -15.72 15.28
N GLN A 81 2.54 -15.53 14.12
CA GLN A 81 2.70 -14.33 13.31
C GLN A 81 2.10 -13.10 13.98
N ILE A 82 0.95 -13.26 14.62
CA ILE A 82 0.30 -12.20 15.40
C ILE A 82 1.19 -11.77 16.57
N ASP A 83 1.71 -12.72 17.34
CA ASP A 83 2.60 -12.45 18.47
C ASP A 83 3.88 -11.73 18.00
N ALA A 84 4.43 -12.13 16.85
CA ALA A 84 5.58 -11.46 16.22
C ALA A 84 5.25 -10.01 15.80
N ILE A 85 4.09 -9.78 15.17
CA ILE A 85 3.63 -8.44 14.80
C ILE A 85 3.52 -7.56 16.05
N HIS A 86 2.87 -8.06 17.09
CA HIS A 86 2.67 -7.30 18.33
C HIS A 86 4.00 -6.93 18.98
N GLU A 87 4.92 -7.89 19.10
CA GLU A 87 6.23 -7.64 19.70
C GLU A 87 7.08 -6.69 18.86
N ASN A 88 7.12 -6.85 17.54
CA ASN A 88 7.90 -5.97 16.66
C ASN A 88 7.30 -4.56 16.58
N PHE A 89 5.97 -4.43 16.55
CA PHE A 89 5.28 -3.15 16.66
C PHE A 89 5.67 -2.44 17.96
N ARG A 90 5.57 -3.13 19.11
CA ARG A 90 5.96 -2.58 20.42
C ARG A 90 7.44 -2.20 20.47
N ARG A 91 8.34 -3.06 19.98
CA ARG A 91 9.80 -2.82 19.98
C ARG A 91 10.21 -1.65 19.08
N SER A 92 9.51 -1.44 17.98
CA SER A 92 9.77 -0.30 17.08
C SER A 92 9.42 1.06 17.73
N GLY A 93 8.55 1.04 18.74
CA GLY A 93 7.99 2.23 19.37
C GLY A 93 7.07 3.02 18.45
N MET A 94 6.43 2.34 17.48
CA MET A 94 5.38 2.92 16.65
C MET A 94 4.08 3.07 17.45
N ASP A 95 3.39 4.18 17.24
CA ASP A 95 2.10 4.48 17.85
C ASP A 95 0.94 4.01 16.97
N ALA A 96 1.15 3.93 15.65
CA ALA A 96 0.16 3.48 14.68
C ALA A 96 0.81 2.97 13.38
N VAL A 97 0.04 2.26 12.55
CA VAL A 97 0.45 1.78 11.22
C VAL A 97 -0.51 2.29 10.14
N ILE A 98 0.02 2.84 9.07
CA ILE A 98 -0.71 3.17 7.85
C ILE A 98 -0.59 1.97 6.89
N ALA A 99 -1.69 1.27 6.69
CA ALA A 99 -1.77 0.09 5.83
C ALA A 99 -2.30 0.48 4.45
N VAL A 100 -1.42 0.58 3.46
CA VAL A 100 -1.79 0.87 2.07
C VAL A 100 -2.02 -0.45 1.35
N GLY A 101 -3.26 -0.74 0.96
CA GLY A 101 -3.55 -2.04 0.38
C GLY A 101 -4.98 -2.25 -0.09
N GLY A 102 -5.20 -3.43 -0.66
CA GLY A 102 -6.53 -3.90 -1.05
C GLY A 102 -7.26 -4.55 0.14
N GLU A 103 -8.35 -5.24 -0.16
CA GLU A 103 -9.26 -5.81 0.84
C GLU A 103 -8.54 -6.66 1.89
N ASP A 104 -7.68 -7.59 1.46
CA ASP A 104 -6.95 -8.48 2.39
C ASP A 104 -6.01 -7.71 3.33
N THR A 105 -5.30 -6.71 2.81
CA THR A 105 -4.39 -5.90 3.62
C THR A 105 -5.15 -5.11 4.67
N LEU A 106 -6.32 -4.56 4.30
CA LEU A 106 -7.18 -3.78 5.19
C LEU A 106 -7.90 -4.67 6.21
N LYS A 107 -8.30 -5.89 5.83
CA LYS A 107 -8.87 -6.89 6.74
C LYS A 107 -7.89 -7.27 7.84
N ILE A 108 -6.62 -7.51 7.51
CA ILE A 108 -5.56 -7.77 8.51
C ILE A 108 -5.43 -6.57 9.46
N GLY A 109 -5.39 -5.35 8.91
CA GLY A 109 -5.33 -4.14 9.73
C GLY A 109 -6.49 -4.01 10.72
N LEU A 110 -7.71 -4.31 10.27
CA LEU A 110 -8.91 -4.30 11.11
C LEU A 110 -8.86 -5.38 12.19
N GLU A 111 -8.38 -6.58 11.84
CA GLU A 111 -8.23 -7.69 12.78
C GLU A 111 -7.21 -7.35 13.88
N LEU A 112 -6.04 -6.83 13.50
CA LEU A 112 -5.00 -6.39 14.43
C LEU A 112 -5.49 -5.29 15.38
N TYR A 113 -6.29 -4.35 14.87
CA TYR A 113 -6.90 -3.33 15.73
C TYR A 113 -7.88 -3.93 16.74
N LYS A 114 -8.82 -4.77 16.27
CA LYS A 114 -9.88 -5.35 17.11
C LYS A 114 -9.35 -6.30 18.18
N GLN A 115 -8.35 -7.12 17.83
CA GLN A 115 -7.88 -8.20 18.70
C GLN A 115 -6.64 -7.81 19.51
N HIS A 116 -5.80 -6.91 18.98
CA HIS A 116 -4.47 -6.61 19.55
C HIS A 116 -4.24 -5.12 19.81
N SER A 117 -5.27 -4.28 19.63
CA SER A 117 -5.20 -2.83 19.89
C SER A 117 -4.07 -2.11 19.15
N ILE A 118 -3.61 -2.65 18.02
CA ILE A 118 -2.65 -1.97 17.15
C ILE A 118 -3.42 -0.91 16.34
N PRO A 119 -3.18 0.40 16.52
CA PRO A 119 -3.90 1.41 15.77
C PRO A 119 -3.52 1.37 14.30
N VAL A 120 -4.51 1.21 13.42
CA VAL A 120 -4.30 1.11 11.97
C VAL A 120 -5.16 2.13 11.23
N VAL A 121 -4.55 2.83 10.27
CA VAL A 121 -5.26 3.64 9.27
C VAL A 121 -5.14 2.95 7.92
N GLY A 122 -6.26 2.62 7.31
CA GLY A 122 -6.31 2.01 5.98
C GLY A 122 -6.24 3.05 4.86
N VAL A 123 -5.42 2.79 3.83
CA VAL A 123 -5.40 3.58 2.59
C VAL A 123 -5.81 2.68 1.43
N PRO A 124 -6.93 2.98 0.73
CA PRO A 124 -7.52 2.07 -0.25
C PRO A 124 -6.69 2.03 -1.53
N LYS A 125 -6.11 0.87 -1.82
CA LYS A 125 -5.28 0.62 -3.01
C LYS A 125 -5.88 -0.54 -3.82
N SER A 126 -6.40 -0.25 -5.01
CA SER A 126 -6.91 -1.26 -5.94
C SER A 126 -7.05 -0.69 -7.34
N ILE A 127 -6.56 -1.40 -8.35
CA ILE A 127 -6.87 -1.10 -9.75
C ILE A 127 -8.29 -1.51 -10.13
N ASP A 128 -8.91 -2.40 -9.35
CA ASP A 128 -10.26 -2.92 -9.60
C ASP A 128 -11.35 -2.01 -9.02
N ASN A 129 -10.97 -1.01 -8.21
CA ASN A 129 -11.85 -0.12 -7.45
C ASN A 129 -12.89 -0.84 -6.57
N ALA A 130 -12.64 -2.10 -6.22
CA ALA A 130 -13.55 -2.95 -5.46
C ALA A 130 -13.31 -2.82 -3.94
N LEU A 131 -13.29 -1.60 -3.40
CA LEU A 131 -13.13 -1.35 -1.97
C LEU A 131 -14.29 -0.50 -1.44
N SER A 132 -14.95 -0.97 -0.39
CA SER A 132 -16.00 -0.20 0.29
C SER A 132 -15.43 1.02 1.02
N GLY A 133 -16.20 2.10 1.08
CA GLY A 133 -15.85 3.31 1.84
C GLY A 133 -15.02 4.34 1.07
N THR A 134 -14.77 4.11 -0.22
CA THR A 134 -14.26 5.14 -1.15
C THR A 134 -14.93 4.96 -2.52
N ASP A 135 -15.14 6.06 -3.24
CA ASP A 135 -15.57 6.02 -4.64
C ASP A 135 -14.41 5.64 -5.58
N TYR A 136 -13.17 5.97 -5.18
CA TYR A 136 -11.96 5.73 -5.95
C TYR A 136 -10.82 5.23 -5.06
N ALA A 137 -10.19 4.13 -5.46
CA ALA A 137 -8.96 3.63 -4.87
C ALA A 137 -7.72 4.12 -5.63
N PHE A 138 -6.59 4.19 -4.94
CA PHE A 138 -5.31 4.48 -5.59
C PHE A 138 -4.99 3.40 -6.63
N GLY A 139 -4.60 3.86 -7.83
CA GLY A 139 -4.26 3.00 -8.98
C GLY A 139 -5.39 2.85 -10.00
N PHE A 140 -6.66 3.07 -9.63
CA PHE A 140 -7.80 2.86 -10.54
C PHE A 140 -7.75 3.75 -11.79
N ASP A 141 -7.63 5.07 -11.62
CA ASP A 141 -7.63 6.02 -12.74
C ASP A 141 -6.52 5.74 -13.75
N THR A 142 -5.30 5.44 -13.27
CA THR A 142 -4.19 5.08 -14.15
C THR A 142 -4.48 3.77 -14.89
N ALA A 143 -5.08 2.77 -14.25
CA ALA A 143 -5.44 1.51 -14.89
C ALA A 143 -6.47 1.73 -16.01
N VAL A 144 -7.49 2.57 -15.77
CA VAL A 144 -8.49 2.94 -16.79
C VAL A 144 -7.83 3.63 -17.97
N ASN A 145 -6.99 4.63 -17.73
CA ASN A 145 -6.28 5.34 -18.81
C ASN A 145 -5.40 4.40 -19.66
N VAL A 146 -4.67 3.48 -19.02
CA VAL A 146 -3.85 2.49 -19.73
C VAL A 146 -4.72 1.54 -20.56
N ALA A 147 -5.86 1.10 -20.03
CA ALA A 147 -6.79 0.25 -20.77
C ALA A 147 -7.37 0.98 -21.99
N THR A 148 -7.78 2.24 -21.83
CA THR A 148 -8.27 3.10 -22.92
C THR A 148 -7.21 3.25 -24.02
N GLU A 149 -5.97 3.58 -23.66
CA GLU A 149 -4.89 3.73 -24.63
C GLU A 149 -4.63 2.44 -25.42
N CYS A 150 -4.66 1.28 -24.74
CA CYS A 150 -4.52 -0.01 -25.39
C CYS A 150 -5.66 -0.29 -26.39
N ILE A 151 -6.90 0.03 -26.03
CA ILE A 151 -8.07 -0.12 -26.91
C ILE A 151 -7.95 0.78 -28.13
N ASP A 152 -7.57 2.04 -27.95
CA ASP A 152 -7.43 3.01 -29.05
C ASP A 152 -6.39 2.56 -30.08
N ARG A 153 -5.26 2.01 -29.60
CA ARG A 153 -4.22 1.45 -30.48
C ARG A 153 -4.71 0.24 -31.29
N LEU A 154 -5.61 -0.56 -30.74
CA LEU A 154 -6.19 -1.72 -31.43
C LEU A 154 -7.30 -1.33 -32.42
N HIS A 155 -7.94 -0.18 -32.23
CA HIS A 155 -9.12 0.23 -33.00
C HIS A 155 -8.86 0.27 -34.51
N THR A 156 -7.74 0.88 -34.92
CA THR A 156 -7.40 1.07 -36.34
C THR A 156 -7.19 -0.25 -37.09
N THR A 157 -6.55 -1.24 -36.45
CA THR A 157 -6.34 -2.57 -37.05
C THR A 157 -7.61 -3.42 -37.02
N ALA A 158 -8.45 -3.26 -35.98
CA ALA A 158 -9.75 -3.91 -35.92
C ALA A 158 -10.66 -3.48 -37.08
N GLU A 159 -10.74 -2.17 -37.33
CA GLU A 159 -11.54 -1.59 -38.41
C GLU A 159 -11.02 -2.04 -39.79
N SER A 160 -9.71 -1.93 -40.02
CA SER A 160 -9.09 -2.22 -41.32
C SER A 160 -9.22 -3.69 -41.76
N HIS A 161 -9.30 -4.61 -40.79
CA HIS A 161 -9.34 -6.05 -41.05
C HIS A 161 -10.67 -6.71 -40.69
N HIS A 162 -11.71 -5.92 -40.35
CA HIS A 162 -13.01 -6.42 -39.91
C HIS A 162 -12.89 -7.45 -38.76
N ARG A 163 -12.03 -7.14 -37.78
CA ARG A 163 -11.70 -8.06 -36.68
C ARG A 163 -12.41 -7.67 -35.40
N ILE A 164 -12.82 -8.70 -34.65
CA ILE A 164 -13.23 -8.56 -33.26
C ILE A 164 -11.97 -8.67 -32.40
N MET A 165 -11.76 -7.69 -31.51
CA MET A 165 -10.71 -7.70 -30.50
C MET A 165 -11.32 -8.06 -29.15
N VAL A 166 -10.63 -8.89 -28.37
CA VAL A 166 -10.99 -9.29 -27.00
C VAL A 166 -9.86 -8.90 -26.08
#